data_AF-Q21ED1-F1
#
_entry.id   AF-Q21ED1-F1
#
_cell.length_a   1.000
_cell.length_b   1.000
_cell.length_c   1.000
_cell.angle_alpha   90.00
_cell.angle_beta   90.00
_cell.angle_gamma   90.00
#
_symmetry.space_group_name_H-M   'P 1'
#
loop_
_entity.id
_entity.type
_entity.pdbx_description
1 polymer ?
#
loop_
_entity_poly.entity_id
_entity_poly.type
_entity_poly.pdbx_seq_one_letter_code
_entity_poly.pdbx_strand_id
1 'polypeptide(L)'
;MGILVRLGFRHSVPFILAYLALAGASMLLAVAPSNVTPLYPAAGLAWGVAILWGRRTYPSIFVAATLANTLPLLFSQPSFAAVLAGIAIGVGEVIAVLISCKLLSAVRGRERVFKQVQDVIAFSVIALFWVVSPTIGVSALALAGLVESGAFSRVWLTWWLGDSIGILLLTPLVLIVNITHWRNLLNNDGYKLVVGIVGAATASLAVYASGLPLLYLLTGICFMAAYRLSLFGVIVVNLVIATITSSAYMWQVGPGAHFAAPIQLGLIQLFLAFNMVISLVFWCTQSRNRELSVKWSRAETQARLDPLTKIYNRRGFEERAIQLMRQKRTLSLLILDIDHFKYVNDHYGHDIGDEVLRQFSKKIAGMIRDSDVFARIGGEEFAVILADQNLELAGLMAERIRATIESTELPVSSDNTIKYTVSIGVSSVSEGVDIHRWLKTTDKLLYQAKAQGRNQVAAGCVVPIDVAPTPSRKVN
;
A
#
# COMPACT_ATOMS: atom_id res chain seq x y z
N MET A 1 -30.20 -6.11 33.87
CA MET A 1 -29.20 -6.14 32.76
C MET A 1 -29.80 -6.46 31.38
N GLY A 2 -31.13 -6.62 31.20
CA GLY A 2 -31.72 -7.16 29.95
C GLY A 2 -32.41 -6.17 28.98
N ILE A 3 -32.74 -4.95 29.39
CA ILE A 3 -33.47 -3.97 28.53
C ILE A 3 -32.51 -3.06 27.75
N LEU A 4 -31.44 -2.59 28.40
CA LEU A 4 -30.40 -1.76 27.75
C LEU A 4 -29.67 -2.50 26.62
N VAL A 5 -29.47 -3.80 26.75
CA VAL A 5 -28.81 -4.63 25.72
C VAL A 5 -29.70 -4.79 24.48
N ARG A 6 -31.03 -4.91 24.64
CA ARG A 6 -31.98 -4.99 23.51
C ARG A 6 -32.17 -3.64 22.80
N LEU A 7 -31.96 -2.52 23.49
CA LEU A 7 -32.03 -1.17 22.92
C LEU A 7 -30.71 -0.67 22.30
N GLY A 8 -29.65 -1.49 22.26
CA GLY A 8 -28.37 -1.12 21.65
C GLY A 8 -27.40 -0.34 22.55
N PHE A 9 -27.66 -0.25 23.86
CA PHE A 9 -26.89 0.58 24.80
C PHE A 9 -25.56 -0.01 25.27
N ARG A 10 -25.16 -1.20 24.80
CA ARG A 10 -23.92 -1.87 25.26
C ARG A 10 -22.66 -1.00 25.07
N HIS A 11 -22.69 -0.05 24.13
CA HIS A 11 -21.59 0.87 23.83
C HIS A 11 -21.93 2.36 24.07
N SER A 12 -23.13 2.68 24.56
CA SER A 12 -23.60 4.06 24.69
C SER A 12 -22.88 4.85 25.78
N VAL A 13 -22.68 4.28 26.97
CA VAL A 13 -21.99 4.98 28.08
C VAL A 13 -20.51 5.24 27.75
N PRO A 14 -19.72 4.25 27.29
CA PRO A 14 -18.34 4.50 26.88
C PRO A 14 -18.23 5.55 25.76
N PHE A 15 -19.15 5.54 24.79
CA PHE A 15 -19.21 6.55 23.74
C PHE A 15 -19.47 7.94 24.30
N ILE A 16 -20.49 8.11 25.17
CA ILE A 16 -20.84 9.41 25.74
C ILE A 16 -19.65 9.96 26.53
N LEU A 17 -19.00 9.14 27.35
CA LEU A 17 -17.81 9.54 28.11
C LEU A 17 -16.65 9.96 27.20
N ALA A 18 -16.39 9.19 26.13
CA ALA A 18 -15.34 9.53 25.17
C ALA A 18 -15.65 10.85 24.43
N TYR A 19 -16.91 11.06 24.03
CA TYR A 19 -17.35 12.30 23.39
C TYR A 19 -17.18 13.50 24.34
N LEU A 20 -17.64 13.39 25.59
CA LEU A 20 -17.49 14.43 26.60
C LEU A 20 -16.01 14.74 26.90
N ALA A 21 -15.16 13.71 26.96
CA ALA A 21 -13.73 13.90 27.15
C ALA A 21 -13.08 14.66 25.98
N LEU A 22 -13.42 14.32 24.73
CA LEU A 22 -12.92 15.02 23.54
C LEU A 22 -13.45 16.45 23.45
N ALA A 23 -14.73 16.66 23.75
CA ALA A 23 -15.34 17.99 23.79
C ALA A 23 -14.67 18.85 24.87
N GLY A 24 -14.50 18.32 26.09
CA GLY A 24 -13.82 19.00 27.19
C GLY A 24 -12.36 19.33 26.88
N ALA A 25 -11.61 18.39 26.28
CA ALA A 25 -10.24 18.64 25.85
C ALA A 25 -10.16 19.73 24.76
N SER A 26 -11.14 19.79 23.86
CA SER A 26 -11.23 20.85 22.85
C SER A 26 -11.49 22.21 23.50
N MET A 27 -12.32 22.26 24.54
CA MET A 27 -12.65 23.49 25.27
C MET A 27 -11.45 24.11 25.99
N LEU A 28 -10.40 23.33 26.29
CA LEU A 28 -9.12 23.87 26.79
C LEU A 28 -8.42 24.77 25.75
N LEU A 29 -8.80 24.67 24.48
CA LEU A 29 -8.31 25.47 23.36
C LEU A 29 -9.35 26.50 22.88
N ALA A 30 -10.44 26.70 23.62
CA ALA A 30 -11.52 27.61 23.23
C ALA A 30 -11.09 29.08 23.26
N VAL A 31 -11.59 29.86 22.29
CA VAL A 31 -11.26 31.29 22.15
C VAL A 31 -12.38 32.16 22.69
N ALA A 32 -12.08 33.00 23.68
CA ALA A 32 -13.00 34.02 24.19
C ALA A 32 -13.24 35.14 23.15
N PRO A 33 -14.41 35.79 23.12
CA PRO A 33 -15.56 35.62 24.03
C PRO A 33 -16.53 34.51 23.61
N SER A 34 -16.38 33.95 22.40
CA SER A 34 -17.34 33.01 21.82
C SER A 34 -17.20 31.55 22.29
N ASN A 35 -16.12 31.23 23.02
CA ASN A 35 -15.78 29.89 23.50
C ASN A 35 -15.83 28.80 22.42
N VAL A 36 -15.52 29.15 21.18
CA VAL A 36 -15.43 28.19 20.06
C VAL A 36 -14.02 27.67 19.96
N THR A 37 -13.88 26.38 19.69
CA THR A 37 -12.60 25.68 19.65
C THR A 37 -12.07 25.64 18.21
N PRO A 38 -10.74 25.81 18.00
CA PRO A 38 -10.11 25.69 16.69
C PRO A 38 -10.33 24.31 16.04
N LEU A 39 -10.50 23.28 16.86
CA LEU A 39 -10.67 21.89 16.49
C LEU A 39 -11.74 21.26 17.37
N TYR A 40 -12.63 20.44 16.80
CA TYR A 40 -13.65 19.73 17.57
C TYR A 40 -13.71 18.23 17.21
N PRO A 41 -12.80 17.38 17.73
CA PRO A 41 -12.72 15.97 17.36
C PRO A 41 -13.98 15.17 17.74
N ALA A 42 -14.79 15.64 18.70
CA ALA A 42 -16.02 14.97 19.11
C ALA A 42 -17.01 14.77 17.94
N ALA A 43 -17.09 15.74 17.02
CA ALA A 43 -17.81 15.63 15.75
C ALA A 43 -17.35 14.41 14.92
N GLY A 44 -16.03 14.24 14.81
CA GLY A 44 -15.44 13.12 14.10
C GLY A 44 -15.70 11.76 14.75
N LEU A 45 -15.76 11.72 16.09
CA LEU A 45 -16.15 10.51 16.84
C LEU A 45 -17.61 10.15 16.56
N ALA A 46 -18.52 11.14 16.63
CA ALA A 46 -19.94 10.95 16.39
C ALA A 46 -20.21 10.38 15.00
N TRP A 47 -19.61 10.95 13.95
CA TRP A 47 -19.81 10.44 12.59
C TRP A 47 -19.19 9.05 12.40
N GLY A 48 -17.96 8.83 12.87
CA GLY A 48 -17.27 7.54 12.74
C GLY A 48 -18.05 6.41 13.39
N VAL A 49 -18.54 6.62 14.61
CA VAL A 49 -19.36 5.65 15.33
C VAL A 49 -20.71 5.43 14.66
N ALA A 50 -21.33 6.48 14.10
CA ALA A 50 -22.57 6.34 13.32
C ALA A 50 -22.39 5.54 12.02
N ILE A 51 -21.22 5.63 11.37
CA ILE A 51 -20.89 4.78 10.21
C ILE A 51 -20.81 3.32 10.63
N LEU A 52 -20.12 3.02 11.74
CA LEU A 52 -19.85 1.66 12.21
C LEU A 52 -21.05 0.97 12.84
N TRP A 53 -21.77 1.66 13.74
CA TRP A 53 -22.84 1.06 14.55
C TRP A 53 -24.24 1.48 14.08
N GLY A 54 -24.33 2.33 13.06
CA GLY A 54 -25.58 2.69 12.40
C GLY A 54 -26.50 3.57 13.27
N ARG A 55 -27.80 3.55 12.95
CA ARG A 55 -28.79 4.49 13.51
C ARG A 55 -28.99 4.38 15.03
N ARG A 56 -28.54 3.28 15.65
CA ARG A 56 -28.66 3.05 17.09
C ARG A 56 -27.83 4.02 17.93
N THR A 57 -26.87 4.73 17.33
CA THR A 57 -25.99 5.68 18.03
C THR A 57 -26.58 7.07 18.19
N TYR A 58 -27.62 7.43 17.41
CA TYR A 58 -28.17 8.78 17.40
C TYR A 58 -28.65 9.28 18.76
N PRO A 59 -29.34 8.48 19.61
CA PRO A 59 -29.69 8.92 20.95
C PRO A 59 -28.47 9.21 21.83
N SER A 60 -27.40 8.43 21.69
CA SER A 60 -26.16 8.65 22.46
C SER A 60 -25.40 9.89 21.97
N ILE A 61 -25.39 10.15 20.67
CA ILE A 61 -24.85 11.39 20.07
C ILE A 61 -25.63 12.60 20.58
N PHE A 62 -26.96 12.55 20.53
CA PHE A 62 -27.82 13.61 21.06
C PHE A 62 -27.51 13.94 22.52
N VAL A 63 -27.49 12.92 23.38
CA VAL A 63 -27.21 13.10 24.82
C VAL A 63 -25.82 13.68 25.03
N ALA A 64 -24.81 13.12 24.37
CA ALA A 64 -23.42 13.58 24.53
C ALA A 64 -23.23 15.03 24.06
N ALA A 65 -23.73 15.37 22.87
CA ALA A 65 -23.62 16.73 22.31
C ALA A 65 -24.41 17.75 23.13
N THR A 66 -25.62 17.39 23.61
CA THR A 66 -26.42 18.23 24.50
C THR A 66 -25.67 18.50 25.80
N LEU A 67 -25.16 17.47 26.47
CA LEU A 67 -24.42 17.62 27.73
C LEU A 67 -23.13 18.41 27.55
N ALA A 68 -22.37 18.13 26.49
CA ALA A 68 -21.10 18.80 26.19
C ALA A 68 -21.25 20.32 26.06
N ASN A 69 -22.39 20.79 25.52
CA ASN A 69 -22.64 22.21 25.28
C ASN A 69 -23.49 22.86 26.38
N THR A 70 -24.38 22.12 27.04
CA THR A 70 -25.22 22.67 28.12
C THR A 70 -24.43 22.88 29.41
N LEU A 71 -23.57 21.93 29.79
CA LEU A 71 -22.86 21.99 31.07
C LEU A 71 -21.98 23.25 31.21
N PRO A 72 -21.10 23.59 30.24
CA PRO A 72 -20.27 24.80 30.35
C PRO A 72 -21.10 26.09 30.41
N LEU A 73 -22.20 26.15 29.65
CA LEU A 73 -23.11 27.30 29.65
C LEU A 73 -23.81 27.46 30.99
N LEU A 74 -24.27 26.37 31.60
CA LEU A 74 -24.88 26.42 32.94
C LEU A 74 -23.91 26.82 34.03
N PHE A 75 -22.63 26.44 33.94
CA PHE A 75 -21.60 26.90 34.88
C PHE A 75 -21.28 28.38 34.73
N SER A 76 -21.36 28.92 33.51
CA SER A 76 -21.01 30.32 33.22
C SER A 76 -22.18 31.27 33.44
N GLN A 77 -23.36 30.93 32.89
CA GLN A 77 -24.59 31.71 32.96
C GLN A 77 -25.81 30.77 33.06
N PRO A 78 -26.20 30.36 34.28
CA PRO A 78 -27.33 29.46 34.48
C PRO A 78 -28.63 30.09 33.97
N SER A 79 -29.20 29.54 32.91
CA SER A 79 -30.47 30.01 32.34
C SER A 79 -31.23 28.87 31.66
N PHE A 80 -32.57 29.00 31.61
CA PHE A 80 -33.37 28.07 30.83
C PHE A 80 -33.05 28.14 29.33
N ALA A 81 -32.70 29.34 28.83
CA ALA A 81 -32.26 29.55 27.46
C ALA A 81 -30.97 28.76 27.13
N ALA A 82 -30.02 28.65 28.07
CA ALA A 82 -28.82 27.83 27.90
C ALA A 82 -29.14 26.33 27.74
N VAL A 83 -30.12 25.82 28.49
CA VAL A 83 -30.59 24.43 28.34
C VAL A 83 -31.23 24.21 26.96
N LEU A 84 -32.10 25.12 26.53
CA LEU A 84 -32.72 25.05 25.20
C LEU A 84 -31.68 25.12 24.08
N ALA A 85 -30.68 25.99 24.21
CA ALA A 85 -29.59 26.11 23.24
C ALA A 85 -28.77 24.80 23.17
N GLY A 86 -28.42 24.20 24.31
CA GLY A 86 -27.72 22.92 24.34
C GLY A 86 -28.52 21.77 23.71
N ILE A 87 -29.82 21.71 23.96
CA ILE A 87 -30.72 20.73 23.30
C ILE A 87 -30.73 20.94 21.78
N ALA A 88 -30.86 22.19 21.33
CA ALA A 88 -30.85 22.52 19.91
C ALA A 88 -29.52 22.11 19.24
N ILE A 89 -28.38 22.35 19.89
CA ILE A 89 -27.07 21.88 19.42
C ILE A 89 -27.05 20.35 19.30
N GLY A 90 -27.56 19.64 20.30
CA GLY A 90 -27.67 18.17 20.24
C GLY A 90 -28.52 17.67 19.07
N VAL A 91 -29.63 18.34 18.77
CA VAL A 91 -30.45 18.04 17.57
C VAL A 91 -29.66 18.32 16.30
N GLY A 92 -28.98 19.46 16.21
CA GLY A 92 -28.17 19.85 15.06
C GLY A 92 -27.08 18.83 14.75
N GLU A 93 -26.39 18.33 15.78
CA GLU A 93 -25.37 17.30 15.66
C GLU A 93 -25.92 16.00 15.06
N VAL A 94 -27.08 15.53 15.55
CA VAL A 94 -27.72 14.32 15.02
C VAL A 94 -28.15 14.50 13.57
N ILE A 95 -28.69 15.67 13.20
CA ILE A 95 -29.08 15.96 11.82
C ILE A 95 -27.85 15.99 10.91
N ALA A 96 -26.75 16.62 11.33
CA ALA A 96 -25.50 16.65 10.57
C ALA A 96 -24.98 15.21 10.32
N VAL A 97 -24.92 14.38 11.37
CA VAL A 97 -24.53 12.96 11.27
C VAL A 97 -25.46 12.19 10.32
N LEU A 98 -26.77 12.38 10.42
CA LEU A 98 -27.78 11.75 9.56
C LEU A 98 -27.54 12.08 8.08
N ILE A 99 -27.34 13.36 7.77
CA ILE A 99 -27.08 13.84 6.41
C ILE A 99 -25.77 13.24 5.89
N SER A 100 -24.68 13.32 6.66
CA SER A 100 -23.38 12.79 6.24
C SER A 100 -23.39 11.27 6.04
N CYS A 101 -24.11 10.51 6.88
CA CYS A 101 -24.30 9.08 6.66
C CYS A 101 -25.12 8.78 5.38
N LYS A 102 -26.15 9.58 5.07
CA LYS A 102 -26.93 9.44 3.82
C LYS A 102 -26.08 9.76 2.59
N LEU A 103 -25.35 10.88 2.61
CA LEU A 103 -24.44 11.27 1.52
C LEU A 103 -23.37 10.20 1.27
N LEU A 104 -22.75 9.68 2.33
CA LEU A 104 -21.74 8.62 2.21
C LEU A 104 -22.33 7.35 1.60
N SER A 105 -23.55 6.97 2.00
CA SER A 105 -24.24 5.79 1.44
C SER A 105 -24.62 5.96 -0.03
N ALA A 106 -24.95 7.18 -0.46
CA ALA A 106 -25.32 7.47 -1.84
C ALA A 106 -24.11 7.45 -2.80
N VAL A 107 -22.91 7.83 -2.31
CA VAL A 107 -21.75 8.07 -3.18
C VAL A 107 -20.81 6.87 -3.30
N ARG A 108 -20.55 6.09 -2.23
CA ARG A 108 -19.52 5.02 -2.26
C ARG A 108 -19.84 3.74 -1.51
N GLY A 109 -20.90 3.71 -0.69
CA GLY A 109 -21.15 2.61 0.24
C GLY A 109 -20.16 2.61 1.42
N ARG A 110 -20.59 2.11 2.59
CA ARG A 110 -19.84 2.28 3.86
C ARG A 110 -18.50 1.54 3.94
N GLU A 111 -18.26 0.56 3.07
CA GLU A 111 -17.11 -0.36 3.12
C GLU A 111 -15.91 0.04 2.24
N ARG A 112 -16.02 1.17 1.53
CA ARG A 112 -15.01 1.61 0.55
C ARG A 112 -14.19 2.83 0.97
N VAL A 113 -14.38 3.34 2.19
CA VAL A 113 -13.70 4.56 2.63
C VAL A 113 -12.17 4.35 2.61
N PHE A 114 -11.46 5.28 1.96
CA PHE A 114 -9.99 5.33 1.83
C PHE A 114 -9.31 4.25 0.96
N LYS A 115 -10.05 3.55 0.08
CA LYS A 115 -9.46 2.60 -0.89
C LYS A 115 -8.90 3.29 -2.13
N GLN A 116 -9.54 4.38 -2.55
CA GLN A 116 -9.15 5.18 -3.71
C GLN A 116 -9.11 6.68 -3.35
N VAL A 117 -8.37 7.46 -4.12
CA VAL A 117 -8.29 8.92 -3.96
C VAL A 117 -9.68 9.56 -4.05
N GLN A 118 -10.54 9.05 -4.93
CA GLN A 118 -11.92 9.52 -5.07
C GLN A 118 -12.74 9.30 -3.79
N ASP A 119 -12.45 8.26 -3.01
CA ASP A 119 -13.12 8.00 -1.74
C ASP A 119 -12.67 9.00 -0.67
N VAL A 120 -11.38 9.36 -0.67
CA VAL A 120 -10.83 10.41 0.20
C VAL A 120 -11.48 11.75 -0.13
N ILE A 121 -11.55 12.12 -1.42
CA ILE A 121 -12.15 13.40 -1.86
C ILE A 121 -13.63 13.43 -1.49
N ALA A 122 -14.39 12.37 -1.78
CA ALA A 122 -15.80 12.31 -1.41
C ALA A 122 -16.00 12.44 0.11
N PHE A 123 -15.17 11.75 0.91
CA PHE A 123 -15.18 11.86 2.37
C PHE A 123 -14.90 13.30 2.83
N SER A 124 -13.86 13.94 2.29
CA SER A 124 -13.50 15.33 2.63
C SER A 124 -14.59 16.33 2.23
N VAL A 125 -15.24 16.13 1.08
CA VAL A 125 -16.38 16.95 0.66
C VAL A 125 -17.57 16.76 1.62
N ILE A 126 -17.88 15.52 2.03
CA ILE A 126 -18.96 15.26 3.00
C ILE A 126 -18.66 15.90 4.36
N ALA A 127 -17.39 15.98 4.78
CA ALA A 127 -17.01 16.70 6.00
C ALA A 127 -17.39 18.19 5.93
N LEU A 128 -17.29 18.82 4.76
CA LEU A 128 -17.69 20.22 4.56
C LEU A 128 -19.21 20.43 4.65
N PHE A 129 -20.03 19.39 4.44
CA PHE A 129 -21.49 19.46 4.56
C PHE A 129 -21.99 19.46 6.02
N TRP A 130 -21.09 19.47 7.00
CA TRP A 130 -21.44 19.67 8.41
C TRP A 130 -21.90 21.09 8.76
N VAL A 131 -22.32 21.89 7.78
CA VAL A 131 -22.89 23.24 7.96
C VAL A 131 -24.17 23.27 8.83
N VAL A 132 -24.89 22.14 8.94
CA VAL A 132 -26.16 22.09 9.69
C VAL A 132 -25.94 22.24 11.20
N SER A 133 -24.89 21.60 11.75
CA SER A 133 -24.56 21.69 13.18
C SER A 133 -24.28 23.13 13.64
N PRO A 134 -23.34 23.89 13.03
CA PRO A 134 -23.07 25.28 13.41
C PRO A 134 -24.24 26.20 13.06
N THR A 135 -25.01 25.93 12.01
CA THR A 135 -26.20 26.74 11.69
C THR A 135 -27.25 26.65 12.80
N ILE A 136 -27.60 25.45 13.25
CA ILE A 136 -28.56 25.26 14.33
C ILE A 136 -27.98 25.75 15.66
N GLY A 137 -26.72 25.39 15.96
CA GLY A 137 -26.07 25.74 17.23
C GLY A 137 -25.90 27.24 17.43
N VAL A 138 -25.31 27.94 16.46
CA VAL A 138 -25.07 29.39 16.58
C VAL A 138 -26.38 30.17 16.54
N SER A 139 -27.38 29.73 15.76
CA SER A 139 -28.72 30.34 15.79
C SER A 139 -29.39 30.17 17.15
N ALA A 140 -29.28 29.00 17.76
CA ALA A 140 -29.84 28.77 19.10
C ALA A 140 -29.14 29.61 20.17
N LEU A 141 -27.81 29.75 20.09
CA LEU A 141 -27.05 30.62 21.00
C LEU A 141 -27.38 32.10 20.79
N ALA A 142 -27.54 32.56 19.55
CA ALA A 142 -27.95 33.93 19.24
C ALA A 142 -29.36 34.23 19.77
N LEU A 143 -30.31 33.31 19.56
CA LEU A 143 -31.67 33.41 20.11
C LEU A 143 -31.70 33.39 21.64
N ALA A 144 -30.77 32.68 22.27
CA ALA A 144 -30.59 32.68 23.72
C ALA A 144 -29.89 33.93 24.27
N GLY A 145 -29.47 34.88 23.41
CA GLY A 145 -28.73 36.08 23.81
C GLY A 145 -27.28 35.81 24.24
N LEU A 146 -26.75 34.62 23.94
CA LEU A 146 -25.40 34.19 24.33
C LEU A 146 -24.34 34.52 23.26
N VAL A 147 -24.76 34.91 22.05
CA VAL A 147 -23.89 35.36 20.97
C VAL A 147 -24.36 36.72 20.48
N GLU A 148 -23.45 37.70 20.44
CA GLU A 148 -23.72 39.03 19.91
C GLU A 148 -24.08 38.97 18.41
N SER A 149 -25.02 39.81 17.96
CA SER A 149 -25.52 39.83 16.58
C SER A 149 -24.40 40.07 15.55
N GLY A 150 -23.40 40.89 15.88
CA GLY A 150 -22.22 41.14 15.03
C GLY A 150 -21.19 40.01 15.01
N ALA A 151 -21.28 39.03 15.92
CA ALA A 151 -20.35 37.91 16.01
C ALA A 151 -20.82 36.65 15.28
N PHE A 152 -22.10 36.58 14.89
CA PHE A 152 -22.73 35.38 14.32
C PHE A 152 -21.90 34.71 13.21
N SER A 153 -21.50 35.47 12.18
CA SER A 153 -20.78 34.94 11.02
C SER A 153 -19.41 34.38 11.39
N ARG A 154 -18.71 35.03 12.33
CA ARG A 154 -17.38 34.57 12.80
C ARG A 154 -17.50 33.30 13.62
N VAL A 155 -18.43 33.28 14.59
CA VAL A 155 -18.69 32.10 15.44
C VAL A 155 -19.11 30.91 14.58
N TRP A 156 -20.01 31.12 13.62
CA TRP A 156 -20.44 30.11 12.67
C TRP A 156 -19.28 29.56 11.84
N LEU A 157 -18.44 30.43 11.29
CA LEU A 157 -17.30 30.02 10.46
C LEU A 157 -16.27 29.21 11.26
N THR A 158 -15.90 29.68 12.46
CA THR A 158 -14.94 28.99 13.32
C THR A 158 -15.47 27.63 13.76
N TRP A 159 -16.77 27.53 14.09
CA TRP A 159 -17.40 26.27 14.49
C TRP A 159 -17.42 25.28 13.32
N TRP A 160 -17.89 25.71 12.14
CA TRP A 160 -17.93 24.86 10.95
C TRP A 160 -16.55 24.30 10.58
N LEU A 161 -15.51 25.14 10.61
CA LEU A 161 -14.13 24.71 10.36
C LEU A 161 -13.65 23.74 11.45
N GLY A 162 -13.94 24.03 12.72
CA GLY A 162 -13.58 23.17 13.86
C GLY A 162 -14.15 21.76 13.75
N ASP A 163 -15.44 21.65 13.42
CA ASP A 163 -16.13 20.36 13.17
C ASP A 163 -15.52 19.64 11.97
N SER A 164 -15.34 20.35 10.85
CA SER A 164 -14.78 19.79 9.61
C SER A 164 -13.39 19.18 9.83
N ILE A 165 -12.51 19.88 10.54
CA ILE A 165 -11.15 19.37 10.85
C ILE A 165 -11.24 18.20 11.85
N GLY A 166 -12.11 18.30 12.86
CA GLY A 166 -12.35 17.24 13.83
C GLY A 166 -12.79 15.93 13.16
N ILE A 167 -13.65 16.03 12.16
CA ILE A 167 -14.08 14.93 11.30
C ILE A 167 -12.93 14.36 10.48
N LEU A 168 -12.20 15.22 9.78
CA LEU A 168 -11.08 14.80 8.93
C LEU A 168 -10.01 14.06 9.74
N LEU A 169 -9.78 14.46 11.00
CA LEU A 169 -8.80 13.82 11.89
C LEU A 169 -9.33 12.54 12.54
N LEU A 170 -10.51 12.59 13.16
CA LEU A 170 -10.92 11.51 14.07
C LEU A 170 -11.82 10.45 13.43
N THR A 171 -12.65 10.80 12.44
CA THR A 171 -13.50 9.80 11.78
C THR A 171 -12.68 8.68 11.11
N PRO A 172 -11.59 8.96 10.35
CA PRO A 172 -10.76 7.89 9.80
C PRO A 172 -10.15 6.99 10.88
N LEU A 173 -9.74 7.57 12.01
CA LEU A 173 -9.15 6.82 13.13
C LEU A 173 -10.14 5.81 13.71
N VAL A 174 -11.38 6.24 13.94
CA VAL A 174 -12.46 5.38 14.44
C VAL A 174 -12.74 4.22 13.50
N LEU A 175 -12.76 4.48 12.19
CA LEU A 175 -12.99 3.44 11.18
C LEU A 175 -11.87 2.39 11.16
N ILE A 176 -10.60 2.81 11.28
CA ILE A 176 -9.45 1.89 11.21
C ILE A 176 -9.34 1.02 12.47
N VAL A 177 -9.52 1.61 13.65
CA VAL A 177 -9.41 0.89 14.94
C VAL A 177 -10.47 -0.19 15.06
N ASN A 178 -11.63 -0.02 14.43
CA ASN A 178 -12.66 -1.06 14.39
C ASN A 178 -12.33 -2.20 13.40
N ILE A 179 -11.62 -1.91 12.31
CA ILE A 179 -11.22 -2.91 11.30
C ILE A 179 -9.98 -3.69 11.77
N THR A 180 -9.05 -3.02 12.46
CA THR A 180 -7.75 -3.56 12.84
C THR A 180 -7.55 -3.44 14.34
N HIS A 181 -7.24 -4.55 15.02
CA HIS A 181 -6.89 -4.50 16.44
C HIS A 181 -5.72 -3.54 16.68
N TRP A 182 -5.84 -2.64 17.66
CA TRP A 182 -4.84 -1.59 17.92
C TRP A 182 -3.41 -2.14 18.14
N ARG A 183 -3.28 -3.36 18.69
CA ARG A 183 -2.00 -4.06 18.84
C ARG A 183 -1.33 -4.34 17.49
N ASN A 184 -2.11 -4.69 16.48
CA ASN A 184 -1.61 -4.94 15.12
C ASN A 184 -1.21 -3.63 14.41
N LEU A 185 -1.82 -2.51 14.79
CA LEU A 185 -1.43 -1.18 14.29
C LEU A 185 -0.04 -0.75 14.80
N LEU A 186 0.34 -1.19 16.01
CA LEU A 186 1.63 -0.86 16.63
C LEU A 186 2.75 -1.84 16.24
N ASN A 187 2.44 -3.11 16.02
CA ASN A 187 3.47 -4.15 15.85
C ASN A 187 4.20 -4.15 14.49
N ASN A 188 3.56 -3.72 13.39
CA ASN A 188 4.19 -3.81 12.06
C ASN A 188 5.17 -2.67 11.74
N ASP A 189 5.07 -1.51 12.42
CA ASP A 189 5.85 -0.30 12.10
C ASP A 189 6.07 0.64 13.32
N GLY A 190 6.03 0.12 14.55
CA GLY A 190 6.02 0.93 15.78
C GLY A 190 7.17 1.94 15.89
N TYR A 191 8.39 1.57 15.50
CA TYR A 191 9.52 2.51 15.52
C TYR A 191 9.35 3.67 14.52
N LYS A 192 8.78 3.42 13.33
CA LYS A 192 8.52 4.47 12.34
C LYS A 192 7.48 5.45 12.86
N LEU A 193 6.47 4.94 13.57
CA LEU A 193 5.46 5.78 14.22
C LEU A 193 6.10 6.68 15.29
N VAL A 194 6.96 6.13 16.15
CA VAL A 194 7.67 6.92 17.18
C VAL A 194 8.54 8.01 16.53
N VAL A 195 9.33 7.66 15.52
CA VAL A 195 10.15 8.63 14.77
C VAL A 195 9.27 9.70 14.11
N GLY A 196 8.13 9.31 13.54
CA GLY A 196 7.18 10.24 12.93
C GLY A 196 6.58 11.22 13.95
N ILE A 197 6.17 10.73 15.13
CA ILE A 197 5.63 11.55 16.22
C ILE A 197 6.69 12.53 16.72
N VAL A 198 7.89 12.04 17.03
CA VAL A 198 8.99 12.87 17.54
C VAL A 198 9.37 13.91 16.49
N GLY A 199 9.57 13.50 15.23
CA GLY A 199 9.89 14.40 14.13
C GLY A 199 8.84 15.49 13.92
N ALA A 200 7.55 15.13 13.98
CA ALA A 200 6.46 16.10 13.87
C ALA A 200 6.38 17.06 15.05
N ALA A 201 6.59 16.57 16.27
CA ALA A 201 6.61 17.41 17.46
C ALA A 201 7.79 18.39 17.42
N THR A 202 9.00 17.90 17.16
CA THR A 202 10.22 18.73 17.07
C THR A 202 10.10 19.77 15.96
N ALA A 203 9.65 19.38 14.76
CA ALA A 203 9.46 20.31 13.65
C ALA A 203 8.41 21.38 13.98
N SER A 204 7.28 20.99 14.59
CA SER A 204 6.24 21.94 14.98
C SER A 204 6.76 22.94 16.02
N LEU A 205 7.41 22.46 17.08
CA LEU A 205 7.99 23.33 18.11
C LEU A 205 9.05 24.27 17.52
N ALA A 206 9.92 23.80 16.63
CA ALA A 206 10.92 24.64 15.97
C ALA A 206 10.29 25.73 15.08
N VAL A 207 9.28 25.38 14.28
CA VAL A 207 8.55 26.34 13.44
C VAL A 207 7.92 27.44 14.29
N TYR A 208 7.20 27.08 15.36
CA TYR A 208 6.54 28.07 16.21
C TYR A 208 7.50 28.87 17.09
N ALA A 209 8.63 28.29 17.53
CA ALA A 209 9.66 29.00 18.27
C ALA A 209 10.45 29.99 17.40
N SER A 210 10.58 29.73 16.10
CA SER A 210 11.39 30.58 15.20
C SER A 210 10.80 31.97 14.96
N GLY A 211 9.48 32.14 15.09
CA GLY A 211 8.77 33.36 14.69
C GLY A 211 8.75 33.64 13.17
N LEU A 212 9.40 32.80 12.37
CA LEU A 212 9.47 32.91 10.91
C LEU A 212 8.21 32.30 10.27
N PRO A 213 7.82 32.73 9.04
CA PRO A 213 6.64 32.21 8.34
C PRO A 213 6.87 30.81 7.73
N LEU A 214 7.28 29.84 8.55
CA LEU A 214 7.70 28.50 8.15
C LEU A 214 6.60 27.43 8.28
N LEU A 215 5.33 27.83 8.37
CA LEU A 215 4.19 26.94 8.61
C LEU A 215 4.12 25.77 7.59
N TYR A 216 4.47 26.04 6.32
CA TYR A 216 4.47 25.04 5.24
C TYR A 216 5.59 24.00 5.34
N LEU A 217 6.61 24.16 6.19
CA LEU A 217 7.58 23.09 6.46
C LEU A 217 6.90 21.85 7.07
N LEU A 218 5.84 22.07 7.86
CA LEU A 218 5.06 20.99 8.46
C LEU A 218 4.28 20.19 7.41
N THR A 219 3.93 20.79 6.26
CA THR A 219 3.37 20.06 5.12
C THR A 219 4.37 19.03 4.59
N GLY A 220 5.67 19.35 4.58
CA GLY A 220 6.74 18.39 4.24
C GLY A 220 6.80 17.22 5.22
N ILE A 221 6.63 17.47 6.52
CA ILE A 221 6.52 16.41 7.54
C ILE A 221 5.30 15.51 7.26
N CYS A 222 4.16 16.11 6.94
CA CYS A 222 2.95 15.37 6.58
C CYS A 222 3.18 14.47 5.35
N PHE A 223 3.88 14.95 4.32
CA PHE A 223 4.24 14.12 3.17
C PHE A 223 5.17 12.96 3.52
N MET A 224 6.19 13.20 4.34
CA MET A 224 7.08 12.12 4.80
C MET A 224 6.31 11.07 5.61
N ALA A 225 5.41 11.52 6.48
CA ALA A 225 4.52 10.64 7.23
C ALA A 225 3.62 9.82 6.28
N ALA A 226 2.96 10.46 5.32
CA ALA A 226 2.12 9.80 4.33
C ALA A 226 2.91 8.83 3.42
N TYR A 227 4.18 9.12 3.15
CA TYR A 227 5.06 8.23 2.40
C TYR A 227 5.52 7.01 3.21
N ARG A 228 5.81 7.16 4.50
CA ARG A 228 6.50 6.12 5.30
C ARG A 228 5.58 5.34 6.24
N LEU A 229 4.48 5.92 6.69
CA LEU A 229 3.64 5.38 7.76
C LEU A 229 2.36 4.71 7.24
N SER A 230 1.73 3.92 8.11
CA SER A 230 0.35 3.46 7.93
C SER A 230 -0.64 4.62 8.07
N LEU A 231 -1.89 4.44 7.64
CA LEU A 231 -2.93 5.46 7.79
C LEU A 231 -3.10 5.92 9.25
N PHE A 232 -3.01 4.98 10.19
CA PHE A 232 -3.00 5.28 11.63
C PHE A 232 -1.86 6.25 11.99
N GLY A 233 -0.65 5.98 11.53
CA GLY A 233 0.49 6.87 11.79
C GLY A 233 0.36 8.24 11.14
N VAL A 234 -0.21 8.32 9.95
CA VAL A 234 -0.51 9.61 9.28
C VAL A 234 -1.47 10.45 10.10
N ILE A 235 -2.54 9.84 10.63
CA ILE A 235 -3.53 10.52 11.46
C ILE A 235 -2.89 10.99 12.77
N VAL A 236 -2.11 10.12 13.44
CA VAL A 236 -1.44 10.47 14.70
C VAL A 236 -0.46 11.63 14.51
N VAL A 237 0.34 11.63 13.43
CA VAL A 237 1.24 12.75 13.12
C VAL A 237 0.46 14.04 12.90
N ASN A 238 -0.65 14.01 12.15
CA ASN A 238 -1.48 15.19 11.94
C ASN A 238 -2.17 15.67 13.24
N LEU A 239 -2.54 14.75 14.14
CA LEU A 239 -3.07 15.10 15.46
C LEU A 239 -2.02 15.83 16.31
N VAL A 240 -0.77 15.38 16.30
CA VAL A 240 0.35 16.05 17.00
C VAL A 240 0.55 17.47 16.45
N ILE A 241 0.60 17.63 15.12
CA ILE A 241 0.74 18.94 14.47
C ILE A 241 -0.45 19.84 14.83
N ALA A 242 -1.69 19.33 14.75
CA ALA A 242 -2.89 20.07 15.08
C ALA A 242 -2.92 20.54 16.54
N THR A 243 -2.46 19.69 17.46
CA THR A 243 -2.42 19.99 18.89
C THR A 243 -1.40 21.09 19.17
N ILE A 244 -0.16 20.94 18.71
CA ILE A 244 0.90 21.94 18.93
C ILE A 244 0.53 23.27 18.26
N THR A 245 0.00 23.23 17.03
CA THR A 245 -0.45 24.41 16.29
C THR A 245 -1.57 25.16 17.03
N SER A 246 -2.57 24.43 17.53
CA SER A 246 -3.69 25.04 18.27
C SER A 246 -3.23 25.61 19.62
N SER A 247 -2.32 24.92 20.31
CA SER A 247 -1.71 25.43 21.53
C SER A 247 -0.86 26.68 21.28
N ALA A 248 -0.07 26.72 20.21
CA ALA A 248 0.76 27.87 19.88
C ALA A 248 -0.09 29.12 19.57
N TYR A 249 -1.24 28.93 18.93
CA TYR A 249 -2.24 29.99 18.73
C TYR A 249 -2.77 30.57 20.04
N MET A 250 -3.07 29.74 21.04
CA MET A 250 -3.50 30.20 22.39
C MET A 250 -2.48 31.11 23.06
N TRP A 251 -1.19 30.87 22.79
CA TRP A 251 -0.09 31.64 23.34
C TRP A 251 0.30 32.83 22.46
N GLN A 252 -0.39 33.03 21.32
CA GLN A 252 -0.11 34.10 20.36
C GLN A 252 1.37 34.09 19.89
N VAL A 253 1.92 32.90 19.64
CA VAL A 253 3.31 32.72 19.19
C VAL A 253 3.40 32.12 17.80
N GLY A 254 4.51 32.40 17.11
CA GLY A 254 4.89 31.77 15.85
C GLY A 254 4.23 32.37 14.60
N PRO A 255 4.15 31.60 13.50
CA PRO A 255 3.68 32.09 12.21
C PRO A 255 2.31 32.74 12.29
N GLY A 256 2.23 34.00 11.87
CA GLY A 256 0.97 34.74 11.83
C GLY A 256 0.49 35.34 13.16
N ALA A 257 1.31 35.29 14.22
CA ALA A 257 1.00 35.95 15.50
C ALA A 257 0.82 37.48 15.40
N HIS A 258 1.28 38.09 14.32
CA HIS A 258 1.07 39.52 14.03
C HIS A 258 -0.30 39.81 13.41
N PHE A 259 -1.04 38.79 12.95
CA PHE A 259 -2.39 38.99 12.43
C PHE A 259 -3.39 39.16 13.57
N ALA A 260 -4.52 39.79 13.27
CA ALA A 260 -5.65 39.81 14.20
C ALA A 260 -6.11 38.37 14.51
N ALA A 261 -6.40 38.10 15.79
CA ALA A 261 -6.71 36.75 16.28
C ALA A 261 -7.76 35.97 15.47
N PRO A 262 -8.85 36.58 14.95
CA PRO A 262 -9.82 35.86 14.10
C PRO A 262 -9.25 35.43 12.74
N ILE A 263 -8.39 36.27 12.14
CA ILE A 263 -7.75 35.98 10.85
C ILE A 263 -6.71 34.87 11.04
N GLN A 264 -5.89 34.97 12.09
CA GLN A 264 -4.89 33.96 12.41
C GLN A 264 -5.54 32.58 12.66
N LEU A 265 -6.64 32.54 13.42
CA LEU A 265 -7.38 31.30 13.66
C LEU A 265 -7.89 30.66 12.36
N GLY A 266 -8.51 31.47 11.49
CA GLY A 266 -8.98 31.00 10.19
C GLY A 266 -7.85 30.44 9.33
N LEU A 267 -6.70 31.11 9.28
CA LEU A 267 -5.53 30.64 8.54
C LEU A 267 -5.00 29.31 9.08
N ILE A 268 -4.92 29.17 10.40
CA ILE A 268 -4.49 27.92 11.04
C ILE A 268 -5.49 26.78 10.77
N GLN A 269 -6.79 27.03 10.88
CA GLN A 269 -7.83 26.04 10.59
C GLN A 269 -7.79 25.57 9.13
N LEU A 270 -7.65 26.51 8.18
CA LEU A 270 -7.50 26.18 6.76
C LEU A 270 -6.24 25.36 6.51
N PHE A 271 -5.13 25.72 7.14
CA PHE A 271 -3.87 24.97 7.06
C PHE A 271 -4.01 23.53 7.57
N LEU A 272 -4.64 23.33 8.74
CA LEU A 272 -4.86 22.00 9.31
C LEU A 272 -5.79 21.15 8.43
N ALA A 273 -6.89 21.73 7.94
CA ALA A 273 -7.80 21.05 7.02
C ALA A 273 -7.08 20.62 5.73
N PHE A 274 -6.35 21.56 5.11
CA PHE A 274 -5.61 21.33 3.88
C PHE A 274 -4.55 20.23 4.03
N ASN A 275 -3.74 20.30 5.09
CA ASN A 275 -2.73 19.28 5.37
C ASN A 275 -3.33 17.91 5.61
N MET A 276 -4.46 17.82 6.31
CA MET A 276 -5.09 16.54 6.56
C MET A 276 -5.62 15.92 5.26
N VAL A 277 -6.32 16.71 4.42
CA VAL A 277 -6.82 16.21 3.12
C VAL A 277 -5.66 15.77 2.23
N ILE A 278 -4.60 16.57 2.11
CA ILE A 278 -3.42 16.21 1.31
C ILE A 278 -2.73 14.98 1.86
N SER A 279 -2.58 14.85 3.18
CA SER A 279 -1.99 13.67 3.81
C SER A 279 -2.78 12.41 3.46
N LEU A 280 -4.11 12.46 3.52
CA LEU A 280 -4.97 11.34 3.18
C LEU A 280 -4.89 10.99 1.68
N VAL A 281 -4.92 11.98 0.79
CA VAL A 281 -4.82 11.78 -0.66
C VAL A 281 -3.46 11.18 -1.03
N PHE A 282 -2.38 11.74 -0.47
CA PHE A 282 -1.02 11.27 -0.72
C PHE A 282 -0.82 9.86 -0.17
N TRP A 283 -1.27 9.59 1.05
CA TRP A 283 -1.23 8.25 1.64
C TRP A 283 -1.99 7.24 0.79
N CYS A 284 -3.20 7.59 0.32
CA CYS A 284 -4.01 6.70 -0.51
C CYS A 284 -3.31 6.40 -1.85
N THR A 285 -2.76 7.43 -2.50
CA THR A 285 -1.99 7.30 -3.74
C THR A 285 -0.77 6.40 -3.54
N GLN A 286 -0.01 6.63 -2.47
CA GLN A 286 1.19 5.85 -2.19
C GLN A 286 0.88 4.40 -1.81
N SER A 287 -0.18 4.18 -1.02
CA SER A 287 -0.67 2.84 -0.69
C SER A 287 -1.03 2.06 -1.96
N ARG A 288 -1.73 2.71 -2.90
CA ARG A 288 -2.06 2.12 -4.19
C ARG A 288 -0.83 1.81 -5.05
N ASN A 289 0.14 2.72 -5.11
CA ASN A 289 1.37 2.51 -5.86
C ASN A 289 2.18 1.33 -5.32
N ARG A 290 2.22 1.15 -3.99
CA ARG A 290 2.84 -0.03 -3.36
C ARG A 290 2.12 -1.34 -3.71
N GLU A 291 0.80 -1.32 -3.70
CA GLU A 291 0.01 -2.49 -4.09
C GLU A 291 0.28 -2.86 -5.56
N LEU A 292 0.32 -1.85 -6.44
CA LEU A 292 0.61 -2.02 -7.86
C LEU A 292 2.04 -2.51 -8.09
N SER A 293 3.04 -1.99 -7.38
CA SER A 293 4.43 -2.42 -7.53
C SER A 293 4.64 -3.87 -7.12
N VAL A 294 3.96 -4.32 -6.04
CA VAL A 294 4.01 -5.73 -5.62
C VAL A 294 3.32 -6.63 -6.66
N LYS A 295 2.15 -6.22 -7.18
CA LYS A 295 1.47 -6.98 -8.25
C LYS A 295 2.30 -7.04 -9.52
N TRP A 296 2.94 -5.94 -9.89
CA TRP A 296 3.83 -5.85 -11.04
C TRP A 296 5.02 -6.80 -10.91
N SER A 297 5.71 -6.76 -9.77
CA SER A 297 6.85 -7.66 -9.49
C SER A 297 6.45 -9.14 -9.55
N ARG A 298 5.27 -9.50 -9.02
CA ARG A 298 4.73 -10.87 -9.14
C ARG A 298 4.42 -11.26 -10.58
N ALA A 299 3.76 -10.38 -11.34
CA ALA A 299 3.45 -10.60 -12.74
C ALA A 299 4.72 -10.74 -13.60
N GLU A 300 5.74 -9.92 -13.33
CA GLU A 300 7.04 -10.01 -14.00
C GLU A 300 7.74 -11.34 -13.69
N THR A 301 7.65 -11.82 -12.46
CA THR A 301 8.23 -13.13 -12.07
C THR A 301 7.51 -14.27 -12.79
N GLN A 302 6.18 -14.23 -12.88
CA GLN A 302 5.39 -15.20 -13.64
C GLN A 302 5.67 -15.13 -15.14
N ALA A 303 5.94 -13.94 -15.68
CA ALA A 303 6.29 -13.75 -17.08
C ALA A 303 7.67 -14.30 -17.47
N ARG A 304 8.52 -14.70 -16.49
CA ARG A 304 9.83 -15.34 -16.74
C ARG A 304 9.78 -16.87 -16.72
N LEU A 305 8.65 -17.47 -16.35
CA LEU A 305 8.49 -18.92 -16.27
C LEU A 305 7.62 -19.43 -17.41
N ASP A 306 7.87 -20.67 -17.84
CA ASP A 306 7.01 -21.39 -18.76
C ASP A 306 5.73 -21.85 -18.03
N PRO A 307 4.52 -21.54 -18.54
CA PRO A 307 3.27 -21.83 -17.85
C PRO A 307 3.02 -23.33 -17.65
N LEU A 308 3.52 -24.20 -18.54
CA LEU A 308 3.31 -25.65 -18.48
C LEU A 308 4.27 -26.32 -17.51
N THR A 309 5.56 -26.05 -17.66
CA THR A 309 6.65 -26.77 -16.98
C THR A 309 7.17 -26.09 -15.72
N LYS A 310 6.82 -24.81 -15.51
CA LYS A 310 7.22 -23.97 -14.36
C LYS A 310 8.72 -23.69 -14.21
N ILE A 311 9.54 -24.09 -15.18
CA ILE A 311 10.95 -23.67 -15.30
C ILE A 311 11.04 -22.32 -16.03
N TYR A 312 12.24 -21.76 -16.22
CA TYR A 312 12.37 -20.50 -16.96
C TYR A 312 11.86 -20.63 -18.40
N ASN A 313 11.28 -19.57 -18.94
CA ASN A 313 11.05 -19.46 -20.38
C ASN A 313 12.28 -18.84 -21.06
N ARG A 314 12.24 -18.73 -22.40
CA ARG A 314 13.32 -18.13 -23.18
C ARG A 314 13.79 -16.77 -22.66
N ARG A 315 12.87 -15.88 -22.29
CA ARG A 315 13.23 -14.56 -21.75
C ARG A 315 13.95 -14.68 -20.40
N GLY A 316 13.40 -15.48 -19.48
CA GLY A 316 14.02 -15.72 -18.17
C GLY A 316 15.42 -16.34 -18.29
N PHE A 317 15.61 -17.23 -19.27
CA PHE A 317 16.89 -17.83 -19.59
C PHE A 317 17.93 -16.80 -20.04
N GLU A 318 17.62 -15.97 -21.03
CA GLU A 318 18.55 -14.98 -21.59
C GLU A 318 18.99 -13.95 -20.52
N GLU A 319 18.05 -13.46 -19.70
CA GLU A 319 18.34 -12.53 -18.60
C GLU A 319 19.32 -13.15 -17.58
N ARG A 320 19.09 -14.41 -17.19
CA ARG A 320 19.92 -15.10 -16.20
C ARG A 320 21.29 -15.48 -16.76
N ALA A 321 21.36 -15.86 -18.02
CA ALA A 321 22.60 -16.15 -18.73
C ALA A 321 23.52 -14.92 -18.76
N ILE A 322 23.00 -13.74 -19.15
CA ILE A 322 23.75 -12.47 -19.15
C ILE A 322 24.28 -12.16 -17.74
N GLN A 323 23.47 -12.38 -16.70
CA GLN A 323 23.88 -12.16 -15.33
C GLN A 323 25.05 -13.07 -14.91
N LEU A 324 24.99 -14.37 -15.25
CA LEU A 324 26.05 -15.33 -14.94
C LEU A 324 27.34 -15.02 -15.71
N MET A 325 27.25 -14.66 -16.99
CA MET A 325 28.42 -14.31 -17.81
C MET A 325 29.17 -13.09 -17.25
N ARG A 326 28.46 -12.12 -16.67
CA ARG A 326 29.07 -10.95 -15.99
C ARG A 326 29.84 -11.31 -14.73
N GLN A 327 29.55 -12.45 -14.10
CA GLN A 327 30.23 -12.90 -12.89
C GLN A 327 31.59 -13.57 -13.16
N LYS A 328 32.01 -13.66 -14.44
CA LYS A 328 33.27 -14.31 -14.87
C LYS A 328 33.43 -15.75 -14.34
N ARG A 329 32.32 -16.47 -14.20
CA ARG A 329 32.31 -17.89 -13.80
C ARG A 329 32.60 -18.76 -15.02
N THR A 330 33.11 -19.96 -14.79
CA THR A 330 33.16 -21.00 -15.82
C THR A 330 31.73 -21.46 -16.08
N LEU A 331 31.22 -21.30 -17.30
CA LEU A 331 29.86 -21.69 -17.65
C LEU A 331 29.86 -22.65 -18.83
N SER A 332 28.96 -23.63 -18.78
CA SER A 332 28.65 -24.52 -19.88
C SER A 332 27.16 -24.52 -20.18
N LEU A 333 26.80 -24.61 -21.44
CA LEU A 333 25.44 -24.57 -21.96
C LEU A 333 25.12 -25.90 -22.62
N LEU A 334 23.99 -26.48 -22.23
CA LEU A 334 23.37 -27.61 -22.88
C LEU A 334 22.13 -27.10 -23.60
N ILE A 335 21.96 -27.42 -24.88
CA ILE A 335 20.68 -27.30 -25.58
C ILE A 335 20.17 -28.70 -25.84
N LEU A 336 18.95 -28.97 -25.39
CA LEU A 336 18.30 -30.27 -25.42
C LEU A 336 17.04 -30.19 -26.28
N ASP A 337 16.78 -31.24 -27.04
CA ASP A 337 15.57 -31.34 -27.85
C ASP A 337 15.06 -32.78 -27.83
N ILE A 338 13.76 -32.94 -27.53
CA ILE A 338 13.11 -34.25 -27.41
C ILE A 338 12.96 -34.85 -28.81
N ASP A 339 13.59 -35.99 -29.01
CA ASP A 339 13.60 -36.66 -30.30
C ASP A 339 12.18 -37.11 -30.70
N HIS A 340 11.79 -36.78 -31.94
CA HIS A 340 10.50 -37.18 -32.50
C HIS A 340 9.28 -36.74 -31.68
N PHE A 341 9.35 -35.63 -30.94
CA PHE A 341 8.22 -35.17 -30.12
C PHE A 341 6.93 -34.90 -30.93
N LYS A 342 7.06 -34.46 -32.19
CA LYS A 342 5.91 -34.39 -33.10
C LYS A 342 5.18 -35.72 -33.27
N TYR A 343 5.92 -36.85 -33.38
CA TYR A 343 5.30 -38.18 -33.44
C TYR A 343 4.47 -38.47 -32.19
N VAL A 344 4.96 -38.09 -31.00
CA VAL A 344 4.23 -38.25 -29.74
C VAL A 344 2.91 -37.47 -29.78
N ASN A 345 2.94 -36.20 -30.19
CA ASN A 345 1.72 -35.39 -30.31
C ASN A 345 0.74 -35.98 -31.34
N ASP A 346 1.24 -36.40 -32.50
CA ASP A 346 0.41 -36.89 -33.59
C ASP A 346 -0.25 -38.25 -33.24
N HIS A 347 0.40 -39.10 -32.45
CA HIS A 347 -0.09 -40.44 -32.11
C HIS A 347 -0.88 -40.51 -30.79
N TYR A 348 -0.52 -39.69 -29.80
CA TYR A 348 -1.09 -39.77 -28.45
C TYR A 348 -1.86 -38.51 -28.04
N GLY A 349 -1.86 -37.47 -28.89
CA GLY A 349 -2.53 -36.21 -28.62
C GLY A 349 -1.70 -35.23 -27.78
N HIS A 350 -2.08 -33.95 -27.85
CA HIS A 350 -1.37 -32.85 -27.20
C HIS A 350 -1.34 -32.96 -25.67
N ASP A 351 -2.38 -33.50 -25.03
CA ASP A 351 -2.42 -33.66 -23.58
C ASP A 351 -1.31 -34.60 -23.07
N ILE A 352 -1.00 -35.65 -23.84
CA ILE A 352 0.09 -36.58 -23.53
C ILE A 352 1.45 -35.97 -23.86
N GLY A 353 1.54 -35.21 -24.95
CA GLY A 353 2.74 -34.41 -25.23
C GLY A 353 3.06 -33.43 -24.10
N ASP A 354 2.06 -32.76 -23.56
CA ASP A 354 2.20 -31.87 -22.41
C ASP A 354 2.70 -32.62 -21.16
N GLU A 355 2.24 -33.85 -20.92
CA GLU A 355 2.72 -34.66 -19.81
C GLU A 355 4.18 -35.13 -20.01
N VAL A 356 4.57 -35.47 -21.24
CA VAL A 356 5.97 -35.73 -21.59
C VAL A 356 6.84 -34.51 -21.24
N LEU A 357 6.41 -33.30 -21.61
CA LEU A 357 7.16 -32.07 -21.29
C LEU A 357 7.27 -31.81 -19.78
N ARG A 358 6.19 -32.06 -19.01
CA ARG A 358 6.21 -31.94 -17.54
C ARG A 358 7.17 -32.94 -16.90
N GLN A 359 7.10 -34.21 -17.30
CA GLN A 359 7.97 -35.26 -16.79
C GLN A 359 9.44 -35.03 -17.15
N PHE A 360 9.71 -34.68 -18.40
CA PHE A 360 11.04 -34.33 -18.88
C PHE A 360 11.64 -33.21 -18.04
N SER A 361 10.88 -32.13 -17.83
CA SER A 361 11.30 -30.99 -17.01
C SER A 361 11.55 -31.38 -15.56
N LYS A 362 10.65 -32.16 -14.95
CA LYS A 362 10.77 -32.60 -13.56
C LYS A 362 12.01 -33.47 -13.32
N LYS A 363 12.33 -34.36 -14.26
CA LYS A 363 13.52 -35.23 -14.17
C LYS A 363 14.80 -34.41 -14.23
N ILE A 364 14.90 -33.49 -15.19
CA ILE A 364 16.10 -32.64 -15.33
C ILE A 364 16.26 -31.72 -14.13
N ALA A 365 15.17 -31.09 -13.66
CA ALA A 365 15.20 -30.25 -12.46
C ALA A 365 15.71 -30.98 -11.21
N GLY A 366 15.46 -32.30 -11.09
CA GLY A 366 15.97 -33.12 -10.00
C GLY A 366 17.45 -33.54 -10.12
N MET A 367 18.09 -33.32 -11.27
CA MET A 367 19.49 -33.69 -11.53
C MET A 367 20.46 -32.50 -11.44
N ILE A 368 19.95 -31.29 -11.64
CA ILE A 368 20.75 -30.05 -11.64
C ILE A 368 20.73 -29.36 -10.28
N ARG A 369 21.66 -28.41 -10.07
CA ARG A 369 21.77 -27.65 -8.82
C ARG A 369 20.94 -26.37 -8.88
N ASP A 370 20.61 -25.80 -7.72
CA ASP A 370 19.96 -24.47 -7.63
C ASP A 370 20.80 -23.33 -8.24
N SER A 371 22.11 -23.52 -8.37
CA SER A 371 23.01 -22.57 -9.03
C SER A 371 22.90 -22.58 -10.55
N ASP A 372 22.36 -23.65 -11.12
CA ASP A 372 22.21 -23.86 -12.55
C ASP A 372 20.92 -23.18 -13.05
N VAL A 373 20.84 -22.94 -14.35
CA VAL A 373 19.66 -22.32 -14.98
C VAL A 373 19.02 -23.34 -15.89
N PHE A 374 17.74 -23.62 -15.73
CA PHE A 374 17.01 -24.53 -16.61
C PHE A 374 15.79 -23.86 -17.19
N ALA A 375 15.63 -23.96 -18.50
CA ALA A 375 14.61 -23.27 -19.24
C ALA A 375 14.03 -24.08 -20.40
N ARG A 376 12.77 -23.80 -20.72
CA ARG A 376 12.14 -24.17 -21.99
C ARG A 376 12.24 -22.98 -22.94
N ILE A 377 13.00 -23.15 -24.02
CA ILE A 377 13.31 -22.08 -24.97
C ILE A 377 12.47 -22.14 -26.26
N GLY A 378 11.84 -23.29 -26.51
CA GLY A 378 10.95 -23.55 -27.64
C GLY A 378 9.82 -24.53 -27.31
N GLY A 379 9.19 -25.13 -28.32
CA GLY A 379 8.10 -26.09 -28.12
C GLY A 379 8.58 -27.36 -27.42
N GLU A 380 9.60 -28.02 -27.97
CA GLU A 380 10.24 -29.24 -27.46
C GLU A 380 11.72 -29.03 -27.08
N GLU A 381 12.15 -27.76 -27.11
CA GLU A 381 13.54 -27.34 -26.90
C GLU A 381 13.75 -26.76 -25.50
N PHE A 382 14.82 -27.22 -24.86
CA PHE A 382 15.21 -26.84 -23.52
C PHE A 382 16.68 -26.42 -23.48
N ALA A 383 17.03 -25.60 -22.49
CA ALA A 383 18.39 -25.16 -22.28
C ALA A 383 18.77 -25.24 -20.81
N VAL A 384 20.00 -25.70 -20.53
CA VAL A 384 20.58 -25.73 -19.18
C VAL A 384 21.91 -24.97 -19.19
N ILE A 385 22.08 -24.00 -18.30
CA ILE A 385 23.38 -23.41 -17.99
C ILE A 385 23.90 -24.03 -16.69
N LEU A 386 25.03 -24.71 -16.79
CA LEU A 386 25.75 -25.26 -15.65
C LEU A 386 26.78 -24.25 -15.16
N ALA A 387 26.66 -23.84 -13.90
CA ALA A 387 27.57 -22.90 -13.28
C ALA A 387 28.79 -23.61 -12.67
N ASP A 388 29.97 -23.02 -12.84
CA ASP A 388 31.27 -23.53 -12.39
C ASP A 388 31.63 -24.92 -12.96
N GLN A 389 31.15 -25.23 -14.18
CA GLN A 389 31.45 -26.49 -14.85
C GLN A 389 32.10 -26.26 -16.21
N ASN A 390 33.23 -26.92 -16.42
CA ASN A 390 33.94 -26.95 -17.70
C ASN A 390 33.26 -27.92 -18.69
N LEU A 391 33.76 -27.97 -19.93
CA LEU A 391 33.15 -28.78 -20.99
C LEU A 391 33.08 -30.27 -20.64
N GLU A 392 34.09 -30.82 -19.98
CA GLU A 392 34.16 -32.25 -19.62
C GLU A 392 33.07 -32.61 -18.61
N LEU A 393 32.97 -31.86 -17.50
CA LEU A 393 31.94 -32.08 -16.49
C LEU A 393 30.53 -31.83 -17.04
N ALA A 394 30.38 -30.83 -17.92
CA ALA A 394 29.12 -30.57 -18.61
C ALA A 394 28.72 -31.71 -19.56
N GLY A 395 29.69 -32.31 -20.26
CA GLY A 395 29.48 -33.48 -21.10
C GLY A 395 29.02 -34.69 -20.28
N LEU A 396 29.63 -34.94 -19.12
CA LEU A 396 29.20 -36.01 -18.21
C LEU A 396 27.78 -35.79 -17.69
N MET A 397 27.42 -34.54 -17.35
CA MET A 397 26.06 -34.20 -16.95
C MET A 397 25.06 -34.39 -18.10
N ALA A 398 25.42 -33.99 -19.33
CA ALA A 398 24.59 -34.19 -20.51
C ALA A 398 24.32 -35.67 -20.77
N GLU A 399 25.36 -36.52 -20.70
CA GLU A 399 25.19 -37.96 -20.92
C GLU A 399 24.34 -38.61 -19.82
N ARG A 400 24.50 -38.17 -18.57
CA ARG A 400 23.62 -38.59 -17.48
C ARG A 400 22.16 -38.21 -17.73
N ILE A 401 21.90 -36.98 -18.19
CA ILE A 401 20.56 -36.53 -18.56
C ILE A 401 20.01 -37.43 -19.68
N ARG A 402 20.77 -37.64 -20.75
CA ARG A 402 20.37 -38.46 -21.90
C ARG A 402 19.97 -39.89 -21.48
N ALA A 403 20.84 -40.58 -20.75
CA ALA A 403 20.58 -41.94 -20.28
C ALA A 403 19.39 -42.02 -19.31
N THR A 404 19.19 -41.00 -18.48
CA THR A 404 18.04 -40.93 -17.56
C THR A 404 16.73 -40.74 -18.33
N ILE A 405 16.72 -39.92 -19.37
CA ILE A 405 15.54 -39.73 -20.22
C ILE A 405 15.25 -40.98 -21.05
N GLU A 406 16.26 -41.61 -21.65
CA GLU A 406 16.11 -42.86 -22.42
C GLU A 406 15.49 -44.00 -21.60
N SER A 407 15.90 -44.13 -20.33
CA SER A 407 15.34 -45.12 -19.40
C SER A 407 13.99 -44.73 -18.80
N THR A 408 13.44 -43.58 -19.17
CA THR A 408 12.14 -43.12 -18.66
C THR A 408 10.99 -43.74 -19.44
N GLU A 409 10.07 -44.35 -18.70
CA GLU A 409 8.80 -44.82 -19.24
C GLU A 409 7.66 -43.97 -18.67
N LEU A 410 6.87 -43.38 -19.56
CA LEU A 410 5.68 -42.62 -19.17
C LEU A 410 4.43 -43.50 -19.35
N PRO A 411 3.74 -43.89 -18.26
CA PRO A 411 2.49 -44.64 -18.37
C PRO A 411 1.36 -43.74 -18.91
N VAL A 412 0.71 -44.17 -19.99
CA VAL A 412 -0.39 -43.44 -20.64
C VAL A 412 -1.74 -44.13 -20.44
N SER A 413 -1.73 -45.45 -20.26
CA SER A 413 -2.89 -46.27 -19.90
C SER A 413 -2.42 -47.53 -19.17
N SER A 414 -3.34 -48.39 -18.73
CA SER A 414 -3.06 -49.64 -18.00
C SER A 414 -1.98 -50.51 -18.66
N ASP A 415 -1.96 -50.54 -20.00
CA ASP A 415 -1.12 -51.45 -20.79
C ASP A 415 -0.18 -50.73 -21.77
N ASN A 416 -0.07 -49.39 -21.71
CA ASN A 416 0.72 -48.64 -22.69
C ASN A 416 1.66 -47.62 -22.05
N THR A 417 2.95 -47.71 -22.39
CA THR A 417 4.00 -46.79 -21.94
C THR A 417 4.66 -46.11 -23.14
N ILE A 418 4.96 -44.82 -23.00
CA ILE A 418 5.72 -44.07 -24.01
C ILE A 418 7.19 -44.03 -23.59
N LYS A 419 8.05 -44.35 -24.54
CA LYS A 419 9.50 -44.11 -24.48
C LYS A 419 9.85 -42.96 -25.41
N TYR A 420 10.72 -42.07 -24.96
CA TYR A 420 11.24 -40.96 -25.74
C TYR A 420 12.71 -40.74 -25.39
N THR A 421 13.46 -40.22 -26.35
CA THR A 421 14.89 -39.92 -26.20
C THR A 421 15.13 -38.42 -26.35
N VAL A 422 16.35 -37.99 -26.09
CA VAL A 422 16.75 -36.59 -26.21
C VAL A 422 18.11 -36.51 -26.90
N SER A 423 18.24 -35.57 -27.82
CA SER A 423 19.54 -35.18 -28.38
C SER A 423 20.05 -33.93 -27.66
N ILE A 424 21.36 -33.85 -27.40
CA ILE A 424 21.93 -32.75 -26.61
C ILE A 424 23.17 -32.17 -27.29
N GLY A 425 23.18 -30.86 -27.50
CA GLY A 425 24.39 -30.09 -27.82
C GLY A 425 24.99 -29.49 -26.55
N VAL A 426 26.32 -29.56 -26.39
CA VAL A 426 27.02 -29.06 -25.19
C VAL A 426 28.15 -28.14 -25.58
N SER A 427 28.21 -26.93 -25.01
CA SER A 427 29.37 -26.08 -25.19
C SER A 427 29.76 -25.27 -23.97
N SER A 428 31.05 -25.07 -23.77
CA SER A 428 31.60 -24.16 -22.76
C SER A 428 31.87 -22.77 -23.36
N VAL A 429 31.73 -21.74 -22.53
CA VAL A 429 31.95 -20.35 -22.96
C VAL A 429 33.29 -19.82 -22.46
N SER A 430 34.02 -19.16 -23.36
CA SER A 430 35.23 -18.39 -23.03
C SER A 430 34.87 -16.91 -22.77
N GLU A 431 35.73 -16.19 -22.05
CA GLU A 431 35.53 -14.76 -21.76
C GLU A 431 35.39 -13.95 -23.07
N GLY A 432 34.46 -13.00 -23.12
CA GLY A 432 34.25 -12.12 -24.28
C GLY A 432 33.33 -12.66 -25.38
N VAL A 433 32.73 -13.85 -25.22
CA VAL A 433 31.72 -14.38 -26.15
C VAL A 433 30.32 -13.81 -25.82
N ASP A 434 29.56 -13.40 -26.84
CA ASP A 434 28.16 -12.97 -26.69
C ASP A 434 27.19 -14.16 -26.54
N ILE A 435 26.11 -13.97 -25.79
CA ILE A 435 25.10 -15.01 -25.51
C ILE A 435 24.48 -15.59 -26.78
N HIS A 436 24.18 -14.77 -27.79
CA HIS A 436 23.54 -15.25 -29.02
C HIS A 436 24.49 -16.15 -29.80
N ARG A 437 25.78 -15.84 -29.78
CA ARG A 437 26.80 -16.68 -30.40
C ARG A 437 26.98 -17.99 -29.65
N TRP A 438 26.96 -17.95 -28.33
CA TRP A 438 27.06 -19.15 -27.51
C TRP A 438 25.89 -20.10 -27.80
N LEU A 439 24.66 -19.57 -27.78
CA LEU A 439 23.45 -20.32 -28.15
C LEU A 439 23.54 -20.92 -29.55
N LYS A 440 23.87 -20.09 -30.56
CA LYS A 440 23.98 -20.55 -31.96
C LYS A 440 25.05 -21.63 -32.15
N THR A 441 26.13 -21.60 -31.39
CA THR A 441 27.18 -22.62 -31.49
C THR A 441 26.74 -23.93 -30.84
N THR A 442 26.09 -23.88 -29.68
CA THR A 442 25.52 -25.07 -29.05
C THR A 442 24.41 -25.70 -29.88
N ASP A 443 23.59 -24.88 -30.55
CA ASP A 443 22.52 -25.35 -31.44
C ASP A 443 23.07 -26.15 -32.63
N LYS A 444 24.20 -25.72 -33.20
CA LYS A 444 24.90 -26.50 -34.23
C LYS A 444 25.37 -27.86 -33.73
N LEU A 445 25.83 -27.95 -32.48
CA LEU A 445 26.21 -29.22 -31.86
C LEU A 445 24.98 -30.11 -31.66
N LEU A 446 23.86 -29.56 -31.20
CA LEU A 446 22.60 -30.30 -31.11
C LEU A 446 22.17 -30.84 -32.49
N TYR A 447 22.28 -30.02 -33.54
CA TYR A 447 22.00 -30.46 -34.91
C TYR A 447 22.90 -31.62 -35.35
N GLN A 448 24.19 -31.59 -34.99
CA GLN A 448 25.12 -32.70 -35.26
C GLN A 448 24.69 -33.99 -34.54
N ALA A 449 24.31 -33.91 -33.25
CA ALA A 449 23.80 -35.06 -32.51
C ALA A 449 22.54 -35.65 -33.17
N LYS A 450 21.62 -34.81 -33.65
CA LYS A 450 20.44 -35.26 -34.40
C LYS A 450 20.83 -35.94 -35.73
N ALA A 451 21.76 -35.35 -36.48
CA ALA A 451 22.20 -35.86 -37.78
C ALA A 451 22.94 -37.19 -37.70
N GLN A 452 23.63 -37.46 -36.58
CA GLN A 452 24.36 -38.71 -36.35
C GLN A 452 23.47 -39.87 -35.90
N GLY A 453 22.14 -39.70 -35.85
CA GLY A 453 21.21 -40.77 -35.44
C GLY A 453 20.40 -40.51 -34.16
N ARG A 454 20.40 -39.27 -33.62
CA ARG A 454 19.68 -38.88 -32.38
C ARG A 454 20.08 -39.66 -31.13
N ASN A 455 19.44 -39.38 -29.99
CA ASN A 455 19.72 -40.00 -28.70
C ASN A 455 21.22 -39.99 -28.36
N GLN A 456 21.87 -38.84 -28.49
CA GLN A 456 23.30 -38.69 -28.28
C GLN A 456 23.70 -37.26 -27.94
N VAL A 457 24.94 -37.13 -27.49
CA VAL A 457 25.54 -35.87 -27.04
C VAL A 457 26.65 -35.45 -28.00
N ALA A 458 26.62 -34.20 -28.47
CA ALA A 458 27.73 -33.58 -29.20
C ALA A 458 28.28 -32.41 -28.40
N ALA A 459 29.60 -32.38 -28.18
CA ALA A 459 30.26 -31.40 -27.33
C ALA A 459 31.34 -30.62 -28.10
N GLY A 460 31.52 -29.33 -27.78
CA GLY A 460 32.58 -28.49 -28.34
C GLY A 460 32.81 -27.18 -27.57
N CYS A 461 33.93 -26.50 -27.80
CA CYS A 461 34.24 -25.21 -27.16
C CYS A 461 33.82 -24.03 -28.05
N VAL A 462 33.31 -22.95 -27.44
CA VAL A 462 33.08 -21.67 -28.15
C VAL A 462 34.23 -20.71 -27.88
N VAL A 463 34.99 -20.40 -28.93
CA VAL A 463 36.08 -19.41 -28.90
C VAL A 463 35.59 -18.03 -29.38
N PRO A 464 36.16 -16.92 -28.85
CA PRO A 464 35.94 -15.57 -29.38
C PRO A 464 36.33 -15.48 -30.86
N ILE A 465 35.85 -14.46 -31.59
CA ILE A 465 36.47 -14.14 -32.89
C ILE A 465 37.81 -13.52 -32.53
N ASP A 466 38.90 -14.08 -33.04
CA ASP A 466 40.20 -13.42 -33.00
C ASP A 466 40.03 -11.98 -33.50
N VAL A 467 40.28 -11.02 -32.62
CA VAL A 467 40.76 -9.71 -33.06
C VAL A 467 42.04 -10.03 -33.80
N ALA A 468 42.06 -9.78 -35.11
CA ALA A 468 43.18 -10.10 -35.99
C ALA A 468 44.52 -9.80 -35.30
N PRO A 469 45.54 -10.67 -35.42
CA PRO A 469 46.81 -10.43 -34.77
C PRO A 469 47.36 -9.09 -35.26
N THR A 470 47.53 -8.14 -34.34
CA THR A 470 48.30 -6.92 -34.61
C THR A 470 49.64 -7.33 -35.21
N PRO A 471 50.04 -6.78 -36.37
CA PRO A 471 51.30 -7.14 -36.99
C PRO A 471 52.42 -6.87 -35.99
N SER A 472 53.27 -7.87 -35.78
CA SER A 472 54.47 -7.75 -34.97
C SER A 472 55.26 -6.53 -35.43
N ARG A 473 55.41 -5.56 -34.53
CA ARG A 473 56.26 -4.39 -34.73
C ARG A 473 57.69 -4.93 -34.84
N LYS A 474 58.22 -4.95 -36.07
CA LYS A 474 59.64 -5.23 -36.30
C LYS A 474 60.45 -4.28 -35.43
N VAL A 475 61.25 -4.86 -34.54
CA VAL A 475 62.38 -4.20 -33.89
C VAL A 475 63.33 -3.79 -35.01
N ASN A 476 63.59 -2.49 -35.09
CA ASN A 476 64.80 -1.89 -35.64
C ASN A 476 65.15 -0.71 -34.76
#